data_AF-A0A728PZG2-F1
#
_entry.id   AF-A0A728PZG2-F1
#
_cell.length_a   1.000
_cell.length_b   1.000
_cell.length_c   1.000
_cell.angle_alpha   90.00
_cell.angle_beta   90.00
_cell.angle_gamma   90.00
#
_symmetry.space_group_name_H-M   'P 1'
#
loop_
_entity.id
_entity.type
_entity.pdbx_description
1 polymer ?
#
loop_
_entity_poly.entity_id
_entity_poly.type
_entity_poly.pdbx_seq_one_letter_code
_entity_poly.pdbx_strand_id
1 'polypeptide(L)'
;MDDFHYSAEAENVMNLFYQAEAMVYVEGPDDICFWEIIFNKASSLKVEIKDVGGCEELKKYIDRVTDEDLQIIIACDADFTT
;
A
#
# COMPACT_ATOMS: atom_id res chain seq x y z
N MET A 1 -20.35 -5.86 4.33
CA MET A 1 -20.26 -5.28 2.97
C MET A 1 -19.30 -6.18 2.23
N ASP A 2 -19.57 -6.53 0.97
CA ASP A 2 -18.58 -7.26 0.18
C ASP A 2 -17.27 -6.48 0.21
N ASP A 3 -16.21 -7.14 0.65
CA ASP A 3 -14.84 -6.62 0.61
C ASP A 3 -14.44 -6.51 -0.85
N PHE A 4 -14.68 -5.33 -1.43
CA PHE A 4 -14.38 -5.08 -2.82
C PHE A 4 -12.88 -4.82 -2.96
N HIS A 5 -12.16 -5.86 -3.37
CA HIS A 5 -10.77 -5.75 -3.78
C HIS A 5 -10.63 -6.15 -5.25
N TYR A 6 -9.67 -5.52 -5.94
CA TYR A 6 -9.29 -5.99 -7.27
C TYR A 6 -8.56 -7.33 -7.17
N SER A 7 -8.61 -8.14 -8.24
CA SER A 7 -7.80 -9.36 -8.32
C SER A 7 -6.31 -9.03 -8.26
N ALA A 8 -5.47 -9.99 -7.88
CA ALA A 8 -4.03 -9.78 -7.78
C ALA A 8 -3.42 -9.28 -9.09
N GLU A 9 -3.89 -9.78 -10.24
CA GLU A 9 -3.41 -9.34 -11.55
C GLU A 9 -3.73 -7.88 -11.82
N ALA A 10 -4.91 -7.43 -11.41
CA ALA A 10 -5.32 -6.04 -11.56
C ALA A 10 -4.55 -5.11 -10.61
N GLU A 11 -4.30 -5.54 -9.38
CA GLU A 11 -3.47 -4.81 -8.42
C GLU A 11 -2.01 -4.70 -8.88
N ASN A 12 -1.43 -5.79 -9.41
CA ASN A 12 -0.03 -5.86 -9.85
C ASN A 12 0.28 -4.95 -11.06
N VAL A 13 -0.75 -4.49 -11.79
CA VAL A 13 -0.59 -3.52 -12.89
C VAL A 13 -1.12 -2.13 -12.55
N MET A 14 -1.62 -1.93 -11.33
CA MET A 14 -2.23 -0.66 -10.90
C MET A 14 -1.23 0.49 -10.95
N ASN A 15 0.02 0.24 -10.57
CA ASN A 15 1.12 1.20 -10.64
C ASN A 15 1.27 1.85 -12.04
N LEU A 16 1.00 1.10 -13.12
CA LEU A 16 1.08 1.61 -14.49
C LEU A 16 0.06 2.71 -14.78
N PHE A 17 -1.15 2.63 -14.19
CA PHE A 17 -2.18 3.66 -14.35
C PHE A 17 -1.77 5.00 -13.73
N TYR A 18 -1.11 4.93 -12.58
CA TYR A 18 -0.58 6.10 -11.87
C TYR A 18 0.80 6.54 -12.39
N GLN A 19 1.33 5.83 -13.40
CA GLN A 19 2.69 6.04 -13.91
C GLN A 19 3.74 5.96 -12.79
N ALA A 20 3.50 5.09 -11.81
CA ALA A 20 4.38 4.82 -10.67
C ALA A 20 5.14 3.50 -10.90
N GLU A 21 6.27 3.35 -10.21
CA GLU A 21 7.05 2.12 -10.18
C GLU A 21 6.46 1.12 -9.19
N ALA A 22 5.88 1.59 -8.08
CA ALA A 22 5.21 0.76 -7.08
C ALA A 22 4.00 1.49 -6.47
N MET A 23 3.02 0.69 -6.02
CA MET A 23 1.95 1.17 -5.15
C MET A 23 2.35 0.96 -3.69
N VAL A 24 2.07 1.93 -2.83
CA VAL A 24 2.28 1.87 -1.37
C VAL A 24 0.92 1.94 -0.69
N TYR A 25 0.58 0.90 0.07
CA TYR A 25 -0.69 0.79 0.79
C TYR A 25 -0.44 1.19 2.25
N VAL A 26 -1.20 2.17 2.74
CA VAL A 26 -1.09 2.74 4.10
C VAL A 26 -2.40 2.63 4.84
N GLU A 27 -2.34 2.63 6.18
CA GLU A 27 -3.51 2.48 7.05
C GLU A 27 -4.52 3.61 6.85
N GLY A 28 -4.05 4.86 6.86
CA GLY A 28 -4.92 6.02 6.81
C GLY A 28 -4.35 7.20 6.03
N PRO A 29 -5.16 8.27 5.90
CA PRO A 29 -4.76 9.46 5.16
C PRO A 29 -3.59 10.22 5.81
N ASP A 30 -3.42 10.11 7.12
CA ASP A 30 -2.33 10.77 7.86
C ASP A 30 -0.94 10.20 7.47
N ASP A 31 -0.89 8.92 7.08
CA ASP A 31 0.33 8.24 6.63
C ASP A 31 0.82 8.70 5.26
N ILE A 32 -0.11 9.16 4.40
CA ILE A 32 0.19 9.54 3.01
C ILE A 32 1.28 10.61 2.96
N CYS A 33 1.09 11.69 3.73
CA CYS A 33 2.03 12.81 3.75
C CYS A 33 3.41 12.38 4.28
N PHE A 34 3.43 11.51 5.30
CA PHE A 34 4.68 11.00 5.85
C PHE A 34 5.45 10.20 4.80
N TRP A 35 4.83 9.19 4.21
CA TRP A 35 5.51 8.31 3.25
C TRP A 35 5.87 9.03 1.96
N GLU A 36 5.04 9.96 1.48
CA GLU A 36 5.36 10.80 0.32
C GLU A 36 6.66 11.57 0.55
N ILE A 37 6.81 12.20 1.71
CA ILE A 37 8.03 12.93 2.06
C ILE A 37 9.24 12.00 2.16
N ILE A 38 9.08 10.81 2.75
CA ILE A 38 10.17 9.85 2.90
C ILE A 38 10.65 9.35 1.54
N PHE A 39 9.75 8.91 0.66
CA PHE A 39 10.13 8.45 -0.68
C PHE A 39 10.77 9.57 -1.49
N ASN A 40 10.22 10.79 -1.46
CA ASN A 40 10.79 11.93 -2.18
C ASN A 40 12.18 12.36 -1.68
N LYS A 41 12.50 12.13 -0.40
CA LYS A 41 13.79 12.54 0.19
C LYS A 41 14.84 11.44 0.17
N ALA A 42 14.43 10.19 0.35
CA ALA A 42 15.34 9.07 0.58
C ALA A 42 15.52 8.18 -0.67
N SER A 43 14.68 8.34 -1.70
CA SER A 43 14.66 7.49 -2.87
C SER A 43 14.42 8.30 -4.15
N SER A 44 14.80 7.72 -5.29
CA SER A 44 14.35 8.17 -6.62
C SER A 44 13.14 7.39 -7.14
N LEU A 45 12.65 6.42 -6.35
CA LEU A 45 11.51 5.58 -6.68
C LEU A 45 10.24 6.43 -6.75
N LYS A 46 9.57 6.42 -7.91
CA LYS A 46 8.27 7.05 -8.06
C LYS A 46 7.19 6.10 -7.56
N VAL A 47 6.54 6.47 -6.46
CA VAL A 47 5.47 5.66 -5.84
C VAL A 47 4.14 6.38 -5.87
N GLU A 48 3.05 5.62 -5.87
CA GLU A 48 1.71 6.12 -5.59
C GLU A 48 1.24 5.54 -4.25
N ILE A 49 0.71 6.39 -3.37
CA ILE A 49 0.31 6.00 -2.01
C ILE A 49 -1.21 5.97 -1.93
N LYS A 50 -1.77 4.86 -1.44
CA LYS A 50 -3.21 4.61 -1.33
C LYS A 50 -3.58 4.28 0.10
N ASP A 51 -4.56 5.02 0.64
CA ASP A 51 -5.19 4.67 1.91
C ASP A 51 -6.12 3.48 1.74
N VAL A 52 -6.13 2.57 2.72
CA VAL A 52 -7.00 1.38 2.70
C VAL A 52 -8.18 1.48 3.67
N GLY A 53 -8.28 2.55 4.44
CA GLY A 53 -9.37 2.76 5.39
C GLY A 53 -9.22 2.05 6.75
N GLY A 54 -7.99 1.76 7.18
CA GLY A 54 -7.69 1.25 8.53
C GLY A 54 -6.83 -0.01 8.59
N CYS A 55 -6.29 -0.31 9.77
CA CYS A 55 -5.42 -1.46 10.02
C CYS A 55 -6.05 -2.80 9.61
N GLU A 56 -7.36 -2.98 9.82
CA GLU A 56 -8.05 -4.23 9.49
C GLU A 56 -8.09 -4.49 7.97
N GLU A 57 -8.24 -3.44 7.15
CA GLU A 57 -8.16 -3.57 5.70
C GLU A 57 -6.72 -3.79 5.24
N LEU A 58 -5.76 -3.14 5.91
CA LEU A 58 -4.33 -3.29 5.60
C LEU A 58 -3.86 -4.74 5.81
N LYS A 59 -4.32 -5.39 6.89
CA LYS A 59 -4.04 -6.80 7.17
C LYS A 59 -4.48 -7.74 6.05
N LYS A 60 -5.62 -7.48 5.41
CA LYS A 60 -6.06 -8.29 4.26
C LYS A 60 -5.06 -8.21 3.12
N TYR A 61 -4.50 -7.03 2.84
CA TYR A 61 -3.46 -6.91 1.83
C TYR A 61 -2.15 -7.59 2.23
N ILE A 62 -1.80 -7.65 3.52
CA ILE A 62 -0.62 -8.40 4.02
C ILE A 62 -0.77 -9.89 3.70
N ASP A 63 -1.93 -10.46 4.00
CA ASP A 63 -2.22 -11.86 3.68
C ASP A 63 -2.14 -12.10 2.17
N ARG A 64 -2.71 -11.19 1.37
CA ARG A 64 -2.68 -11.28 -0.11
C ARG A 64 -1.28 -11.15 -0.71
N VAL A 65 -0.38 -10.34 -0.14
CA VAL A 65 1.02 -10.29 -0.57
C VAL A 65 1.68 -11.67 -0.43
N THR A 66 1.34 -12.39 0.65
CA THR A 66 1.93 -13.70 0.94
C THR A 66 1.26 -14.81 0.11
N ASP A 67 -0.06 -14.76 -0.03
CA ASP A 67 -0.86 -15.85 -0.61
C ASP A 67 -1.08 -15.72 -2.13
N GLU A 68 -1.12 -14.49 -2.67
CA GLU A 68 -1.44 -14.19 -4.07
C GLU A 68 -0.26 -13.61 -4.87
N ASP A 69 0.95 -13.54 -4.30
CA ASP A 69 2.15 -12.93 -4.91
C ASP A 69 1.92 -11.47 -5.35
N LEU A 70 1.22 -10.71 -4.50
CA LEU A 70 0.88 -9.30 -4.74
C LEU A 70 2.14 -8.42 -4.70
N GLN A 71 2.39 -7.67 -5.77
CA GLN A 71 3.57 -6.83 -5.98
C GLN A 71 3.32 -5.40 -5.53
N ILE A 72 3.10 -5.21 -4.23
CA ILE A 72 2.87 -3.90 -3.60
C ILE A 72 3.78 -3.70 -2.40
N ILE A 73 3.92 -2.44 -1.96
CA ILE A 73 4.56 -2.10 -0.68
C ILE A 73 3.46 -1.87 0.34
N ILE A 74 3.58 -2.52 1.50
CA ILE A 74 2.70 -2.27 2.64
C ILE A 74 3.49 -1.48 3.68
N ALA A 75 2.94 -0.33 4.06
CA ALA A 75 3.51 0.55 5.07
C ALA A 75 2.61 0.53 6.30
N CYS A 76 3.09 -0.13 7.35
CA CYS A 76 2.41 -0.22 8.64
C CYS A 76 3.15 0.60 9.69
N ASP A 77 2.38 1.19 10.60
CA ASP A 77 2.93 1.68 11.86
C ASP A 77 3.43 0.52 12.70
N ALA A 78 4.48 0.78 13.48
CA ALA A 78 5.11 -0.26 14.31
C ALA A 78 4.25 -0.66 15.53
N ASP A 79 3.05 -0.06 15.69
CA ASP A 79 2.09 -0.25 16.78
C ASP A 79 2.74 -0.88 18.02
N PHE A 80 3.50 -0.07 18.74
CA PHE A 80 4.25 -0.53 19.90
C PHE A 80 3.28 -0.98 20.99
N THR A 81 2.99 -2.27 21.01
CA THR A 81 2.29 -2.94 22.11
C THR A 81 3.34 -3.42 23.11
N THR A 82 3.53 -2.62 24.16
CA THR A 82 4.23 -3.05 25.39
C THR A 82 3.39 -4.01 26.21
#